data_AF-F2L397-F1
#
_entry.id   AF-F2L397-F1
#
_cell.length_a   1.000
_cell.length_b   1.000
_cell.length_c   1.000
_cell.angle_alpha   90.00
_cell.angle_beta   90.00
_cell.angle_gamma   90.00
#
_symmetry.space_group_name_H-M   'P 1'
#
loop_
_entity.id
_entity.type
_entity.pdbx_description
1 polymer ?
#
loop_
_entity_poly.entity_id
_entity_poly.type
_entity_poly.pdbx_seq_one_letter_code
_entity_poly.pdbx_strand_id
1 'polypeptide(L)'
;MLLQIWLPAAIVALIAALIAAIFILNRRSPPQQQQPLRAYTPGEQEILNQLAYIRDRLEKFIPPYGRVGYIPSNAAELAQLLGFHYVKIGQEEYGNLPEINGIEQYLDLDLDEAQLKIKDKYIYIIKKNDKRLVAVGDTYLDYLTIKFLEDFLSYL
;
A
#
# COMPACT_ATOMS: atom_id res chain seq x y z
N MET A 1 -48.08 -12.49 -11.28
CA MET A 1 -48.22 -11.02 -11.42
C MET A 1 -48.20 -10.27 -10.09
N LEU A 2 -48.89 -10.71 -9.03
CA LEU A 2 -48.81 -10.07 -7.70
C LEU A 2 -47.37 -10.04 -7.14
N LEU A 3 -46.66 -11.17 -7.05
CA LEU A 3 -45.30 -11.23 -6.49
C LEU A 3 -44.30 -10.27 -7.17
N GLN A 4 -44.48 -10.01 -8.46
CA GLN A 4 -43.58 -9.19 -9.28
C GLN A 4 -43.76 -7.68 -9.04
N ILE A 5 -44.90 -7.26 -8.46
CA ILE A 5 -45.19 -5.87 -8.07
C ILE A 5 -44.81 -5.63 -6.61
N TRP A 6 -44.97 -6.64 -5.75
CA TRP A 6 -44.64 -6.54 -4.32
C TRP A 6 -43.13 -6.54 -4.04
N LEU A 7 -42.34 -7.25 -4.85
CA LEU A 7 -40.89 -7.31 -4.70
C LEU A 7 -40.19 -5.95 -4.88
N PRO A 8 -40.43 -5.17 -5.96
CA PRO A 8 -39.82 -3.85 -6.10
C PRO A 8 -40.35 -2.86 -5.05
N ALA A 9 -41.62 -2.95 -4.65
CA ALA A 9 -42.19 -2.10 -3.61
C ALA A 9 -41.51 -2.34 -2.23
N ALA A 10 -41.24 -3.60 -1.90
CA ALA A 10 -40.53 -3.96 -0.67
C ALA A 10 -39.07 -3.45 -0.67
N ILE A 11 -38.39 -3.53 -1.81
CA ILE A 11 -37.02 -3.01 -1.97
C ILE A 11 -37.00 -1.49 -1.81
N VAL A 12 -37.93 -0.77 -2.43
CA VAL A 12 -38.03 0.69 -2.32
C VAL A 12 -38.33 1.11 -0.86
N ALA A 13 -39.21 0.39 -0.17
CA ALA A 13 -39.50 0.64 1.24
C ALA A 13 -38.28 0.41 2.15
N LEU A 14 -37.49 -0.63 1.88
CA LEU A 14 -36.26 -0.93 2.63
C LEU A 14 -35.21 0.18 2.44
N ILE A 15 -35.01 0.63 1.20
CA ILE A 15 -34.04 1.69 0.88
C ILE A 15 -34.46 3.00 1.55
N ALA A 16 -35.75 3.36 1.49
CA ALA A 16 -36.27 4.56 2.15
C ALA A 16 -36.09 4.51 3.68
N ALA A 17 -36.32 3.35 4.30
CA ALA A 17 -36.10 3.16 5.73
C ALA A 17 -34.61 3.29 6.10
N LEU A 18 -33.70 2.76 5.27
CA LEU A 18 -32.26 2.87 5.48
C LEU A 18 -31.77 4.32 5.42
N ILE A 19 -32.23 5.08 4.42
CA ILE A 19 -31.90 6.50 4.27
C ILE A 19 -32.42 7.31 5.46
N ALA A 20 -33.65 7.05 5.91
CA ALA A 20 -34.23 7.70 7.08
C ALA A 20 -33.45 7.38 8.37
N ALA A 21 -33.02 6.12 8.54
CA ALA A 21 -32.21 5.72 9.68
C ALA A 21 -30.84 6.44 9.69
N ILE A 22 -30.14 6.47 8.55
CA ILE A 22 -28.87 7.18 8.41
C ILE A 22 -29.05 8.67 8.69
N PHE A 23 -30.11 9.28 8.19
CA PHE A 23 -30.41 10.70 8.41
C PHE A 23 -30.65 11.01 9.90
N ILE A 24 -31.39 10.17 10.61
CA ILE A 24 -31.66 10.33 12.04
C ILE A 24 -30.38 10.12 12.87
N LEU A 25 -29.57 9.12 12.54
CA LEU A 25 -28.28 8.86 13.18
C LEU A 25 -27.32 10.03 12.99
N ASN A 26 -27.19 10.54 11.76
CA ASN A 26 -26.28 11.64 11.46
C ASN A 26 -26.72 12.97 12.12
N ARG A 27 -28.02 13.14 12.37
CA ARG A 27 -28.56 14.31 13.08
C ARG A 27 -28.34 14.25 14.60
N ARG A 28 -28.05 13.07 15.16
CA ARG A 28 -27.76 12.84 16.58
C ARG A 28 -26.27 12.76 16.90
N SER A 29 -25.41 12.80 15.89
CA SER A 29 -23.98 12.96 16.07
C SER A 29 -23.74 14.27 16.84
N PRO A 30 -23.21 14.23 18.09
CA PRO A 30 -22.80 15.46 18.75
C PRO A 30 -21.80 16.18 17.85
N PRO A 31 -21.79 17.53 17.82
CA PRO A 31 -20.73 18.24 17.11
C PRO A 31 -19.42 17.67 17.61
N GLN A 32 -18.57 17.20 16.68
CA GLN A 32 -17.23 16.73 17.01
C GLN A 32 -16.65 17.74 17.99
N GLN A 33 -16.38 17.30 19.23
CA GLN A 33 -15.78 18.17 20.24
C GLN A 33 -14.47 18.64 19.65
N GLN A 34 -14.48 19.85 19.08
CA GLN A 34 -13.28 20.56 18.70
C GLN A 34 -12.53 20.73 20.00
N GLN A 35 -11.44 19.96 20.15
CA GLN A 35 -10.54 20.09 21.27
C GLN A 35 -10.24 21.58 21.46
N PRO A 36 -10.30 22.11 22.69
CA PRO A 36 -10.01 23.53 22.91
C PRO A 36 -8.64 23.83 22.32
N LEU A 37 -8.54 24.86 21.47
CA LEU A 37 -7.26 25.35 20.96
C LEU A 37 -6.37 25.62 22.18
N ARG A 38 -5.45 24.70 22.46
CA ARG A 38 -4.50 24.81 23.55
C ARG A 38 -3.55 25.92 23.14
N ALA A 39 -3.64 27.08 23.77
CA ALA A 39 -2.73 28.19 23.52
C ALA A 39 -1.33 27.79 24.01
N TYR A 40 -0.48 27.37 23.08
CA TYR A 40 0.90 27.03 23.37
C TYR A 40 1.69 28.27 23.77
N THR A 41 2.50 28.15 24.81
CA THR A 41 3.48 29.19 25.19
C THR A 41 4.53 29.38 24.09
N PRO A 42 5.23 30.52 24.01
CA PRO A 42 6.25 30.76 22.99
C PRO A 42 7.33 29.67 22.94
N GLY A 43 7.74 29.13 24.10
CA GLY A 43 8.69 28.01 24.16
C GLY A 43 8.11 26.69 23.62
N GLU A 44 6.83 26.41 23.89
CA GLU A 44 6.15 25.23 23.34
C GLU A 44 5.94 25.36 21.82
N GLN A 45 5.71 26.57 21.30
CA GLN A 45 5.61 26.81 19.86
C GLN A 45 6.94 26.56 19.15
N GLU A 46 8.07 26.96 19.74
CA GLU A 46 9.41 26.69 19.21
C GLU A 46 9.67 25.19 19.11
N ILE A 47 9.32 24.43 20.16
CA ILE A 47 9.45 22.97 20.20
C ILE A 47 8.57 22.32 19.12
N LEU A 48 7.33 22.77 18.97
CA LEU A 48 6.42 22.26 17.93
C LEU A 48 6.92 22.56 16.53
N ASN A 49 7.50 23.74 16.29
CA ASN A 49 8.09 24.09 15.00
C ASN A 49 9.30 23.21 14.67
N GLN A 50 10.17 22.94 15.65
CA GLN A 50 11.29 22.03 15.48
C GLN A 50 10.84 20.59 15.22
N LEU A 51 9.82 20.12 15.95
CA LEU A 51 9.22 18.80 15.72
C LEU A 51 8.56 18.70 14.34
N ALA A 52 7.84 19.74 13.91
CA ALA A 52 7.24 19.80 12.58
C ALA A 52 8.30 19.79 11.47
N TYR A 53 9.40 20.50 11.65
CA TYR A 53 10.54 20.49 10.72
C TYR A 53 11.21 19.11 10.64
N ILE A 54 11.44 18.47 11.79
CA ILE A 54 11.97 17.10 11.84
C ILE A 54 11.00 16.11 11.19
N ARG A 55 9.69 16.26 11.45
CA ARG A 55 8.64 15.45 10.84
C ARG A 55 8.60 15.61 9.32
N ASP A 56 8.63 16.82 8.80
CA ASP A 56 8.65 17.09 7.35
C ASP A 56 9.90 16.50 6.69
N ARG A 57 11.04 16.57 7.38
CA ARG A 57 12.26 15.93 6.91
C ARG A 57 12.12 14.40 6.90
N LEU A 58 11.62 13.80 7.98
CA LEU A 58 11.38 12.36 8.07
C LEU A 58 10.35 11.88 7.04
N GLU A 59 9.28 12.62 6.81
CA GLU A 59 8.27 12.31 5.80
C GLU A 59 8.90 12.21 4.41
N LYS A 60 9.85 13.08 4.06
CA LYS A 60 10.57 13.02 2.77
C LYS A 60 11.48 11.80 2.62
N PHE A 61 11.95 11.23 3.74
CA PHE A 61 12.82 10.05 3.72
C PHE A 61 12.04 8.74 3.89
N ILE A 62 10.82 8.75 4.42
CA ILE A 62 10.04 7.52 4.55
C ILE A 62 9.36 7.25 3.20
N PRO A 63 9.71 6.16 2.49
CA PRO A 63 8.98 5.77 1.28
C PRO A 63 7.49 5.68 1.60
N PRO A 64 6.60 5.99 0.65
CA PRO A 64 5.16 6.17 0.89
C PRO A 64 4.51 5.01 1.67
N TYR A 65 5.06 3.80 1.54
CA TYR A 65 4.60 2.57 2.19
C TYR A 65 5.00 2.44 3.67
N GLY A 66 6.11 3.05 4.09
CA GLY A 66 6.51 3.06 5.52
C GLY A 66 5.63 3.96 6.38
N ARG A 67 4.82 4.84 5.78
CA ARG A 67 3.95 5.80 6.49
C ARG A 67 2.70 5.16 7.09
N VAL A 68 2.30 3.98 6.61
CA VAL A 68 1.04 3.33 6.99
C VAL A 68 1.22 2.24 8.05
N GLY A 69 2.46 1.89 8.41
CA GLY A 69 2.75 0.77 9.31
C GLY A 69 2.29 -0.59 8.77
N TYR A 70 2.00 -0.66 7.47
CA TYR A 70 1.52 -1.86 6.80
C TYR A 70 2.72 -2.64 6.27
N ILE A 71 2.92 -3.83 6.85
CA ILE A 71 3.89 -4.80 6.35
C ILE A 71 3.09 -5.79 5.49
N PRO A 72 3.38 -5.92 4.18
CA PRO A 72 2.71 -6.91 3.36
C PRO A 72 2.99 -8.30 3.92
N SER A 73 2.00 -9.19 3.84
CA SER A 73 2.11 -10.54 4.42
C SER A 73 2.52 -11.61 3.41
N ASN A 74 2.42 -11.30 2.11
CA ASN A 74 2.62 -12.26 1.02
C ASN A 74 3.04 -11.55 -0.29
N ALA A 75 3.41 -12.34 -1.29
CA ALA A 75 3.83 -11.84 -2.61
C ALA A 75 2.73 -11.02 -3.33
N ALA A 76 1.45 -11.34 -3.13
CA ALA A 76 0.33 -10.67 -3.77
C ALA A 76 0.13 -9.24 -3.25
N GLU A 77 0.17 -9.06 -1.92
CA GLU A 77 0.09 -7.75 -1.28
C GLU A 77 1.30 -6.90 -1.65
N LEU A 78 2.49 -7.50 -1.70
CA LEU A 78 3.71 -6.81 -2.13
C LEU A 78 3.59 -6.29 -3.57
N ALA A 79 3.07 -7.13 -4.48
CA ALA A 79 2.87 -6.75 -5.88
C ALA A 79 1.86 -5.60 -6.02
N GLN A 80 0.76 -5.63 -5.28
CA GLN A 80 -0.24 -4.56 -5.28
C GLN A 80 0.32 -3.25 -4.72
N LEU A 81 1.11 -3.34 -3.65
CA LEU A 81 1.69 -2.20 -2.96
C LEU A 81 2.74 -1.49 -3.82
N LEU A 82 3.62 -2.25 -4.49
CA LEU A 82 4.69 -1.69 -5.32
C LEU A 82 4.33 -1.57 -6.81
N GLY A 83 3.14 -2.01 -7.21
CA GLY A 83 2.69 -1.98 -8.60
C GLY A 83 3.47 -2.91 -9.52
N PHE A 84 3.90 -4.07 -9.00
CA PHE A 84 4.61 -5.07 -9.80
C PHE A 84 3.64 -5.87 -10.67
N HIS A 85 4.06 -6.14 -11.90
CA HIS A 85 3.33 -7.00 -12.86
C HIS A 85 3.48 -8.48 -12.50
N TYR A 86 4.65 -8.83 -11.98
CA TYR A 86 5.02 -10.18 -11.59
C TYR A 86 5.90 -10.15 -10.34
N VAL A 87 5.67 -11.08 -9.42
CA VAL A 87 6.49 -11.31 -8.23
C VAL A 87 6.60 -12.80 -7.98
N LYS A 88 7.82 -13.28 -7.73
CA LYS A 88 8.14 -14.64 -7.34
C LYS A 88 8.96 -14.63 -6.06
N ILE A 89 8.50 -15.36 -5.05
CA ILE A 89 9.19 -15.54 -3.78
C ILE A 89 9.26 -17.05 -3.50
N GLY A 90 10.43 -17.65 -3.68
CA GLY A 90 10.58 -19.11 -3.56
C GLY A 90 9.66 -19.85 -4.55
N GLN A 91 8.66 -20.56 -4.03
CA GLN A 91 7.65 -21.29 -4.83
C GLN A 91 6.36 -20.49 -5.07
N GLU A 92 6.17 -19.37 -4.37
CA GLU A 92 5.01 -18.52 -4.55
C GLU A 92 5.21 -17.59 -5.74
N GLU A 93 4.27 -17.59 -6.68
CA GLU A 93 4.27 -16.71 -7.84
C GLU A 93 2.94 -15.94 -7.89
N TYR A 94 3.01 -14.65 -8.16
CA TYR A 94 1.87 -13.77 -8.29
C TYR A 94 2.02 -12.83 -9.49
N GLY A 95 0.90 -12.59 -10.17
CA GLY A 95 0.86 -11.74 -11.36
C GLY A 95 1.21 -12.49 -12.64
N ASN A 96 1.32 -11.74 -13.74
CA ASN A 96 1.64 -12.29 -15.05
C ASN A 96 3.01 -11.80 -15.47
N LEU A 97 3.88 -12.74 -15.84
CA LEU A 97 5.17 -12.37 -16.42
C LEU A 97 4.94 -11.59 -17.72
N PRO A 98 5.46 -10.37 -17.85
CA PRO A 98 5.29 -9.61 -19.09
C PRO A 98 5.91 -10.37 -20.27
N GLU A 99 5.19 -10.47 -21.39
CA GLU A 99 5.66 -11.11 -22.62
C GLU A 99 6.75 -10.26 -23.32
N ILE A 100 7.95 -10.27 -22.75
CA ILE A 100 9.11 -9.58 -23.29
C ILE A 100 10.19 -10.62 -23.57
N ASN A 101 10.54 -10.74 -24.85
CA ASN A 101 11.62 -11.63 -25.30
C ASN A 101 12.88 -11.44 -24.44
N GLY A 102 13.30 -12.52 -23.78
CA GLY A 102 14.52 -12.57 -22.99
C GLY A 102 14.34 -12.40 -21.48
N ILE A 103 13.18 -11.98 -20.95
CA ILE A 103 13.00 -11.81 -19.49
C ILE A 103 13.31 -13.09 -18.71
N GLU A 104 12.88 -14.24 -19.24
CA GLU A 104 13.07 -15.56 -18.62
C GLU A 104 14.55 -15.83 -18.27
N GLN A 105 15.48 -15.39 -19.13
CA GLN A 105 16.92 -15.60 -18.94
C GLN A 105 17.46 -14.87 -17.70
N TYR A 106 16.77 -13.81 -17.25
CA TYR A 106 17.16 -13.03 -16.09
C TYR A 106 16.51 -13.54 -14.80
N LEU A 107 15.41 -14.30 -14.89
CA LEU A 107 14.73 -14.86 -13.72
C LEU A 107 15.59 -15.90 -13.00
N ASP A 108 16.52 -16.55 -13.71
CA ASP A 108 17.39 -17.60 -13.16
C ASP A 108 18.79 -17.10 -12.75
N LEU A 109 19.07 -15.80 -12.87
CA LEU A 109 20.35 -15.23 -12.46
C LEU A 109 20.54 -15.31 -10.94
N ASP A 110 21.55 -16.05 -10.48
CA ASP A 110 21.95 -16.09 -9.06
C ASP A 110 22.75 -14.83 -8.71
N LEU A 111 22.02 -13.76 -8.40
CA LEU A 111 22.56 -12.48 -7.95
C LEU A 111 21.98 -12.15 -6.58
N ASP A 112 22.79 -11.56 -5.71
CA ASP A 112 22.36 -11.16 -4.36
C ASP A 112 21.41 -9.96 -4.40
N GLU A 113 21.74 -8.96 -5.22
CA GLU A 113 20.91 -7.77 -5.43
C GLU A 113 21.15 -7.27 -6.86
N ALA A 114 20.08 -7.13 -7.65
CA ALA A 114 20.16 -6.58 -8.99
C ALA A 114 18.88 -5.86 -9.38
N GLN A 115 19.05 -4.77 -10.12
CA GLN A 115 17.98 -4.04 -10.75
C GLN A 115 18.33 -3.78 -12.21
N LEU A 116 17.68 -4.52 -13.10
CA LEU A 116 18.01 -4.56 -14.51
C LEU A 116 16.90 -3.89 -15.32
N LYS A 117 17.26 -2.97 -16.21
CA LYS A 117 16.30 -2.37 -17.15
C LYS A 117 16.27 -3.18 -18.44
N ILE A 118 15.10 -3.69 -18.81
CA ILE A 118 14.88 -4.40 -20.07
C ILE A 118 13.74 -3.70 -20.82
N LYS A 119 14.09 -3.03 -21.93
CA LYS A 119 13.18 -2.16 -22.67
C LYS A 119 12.54 -1.13 -21.73
N ASP A 120 11.24 -1.29 -21.48
CA ASP A 120 10.41 -0.38 -20.67
C ASP A 120 10.05 -0.96 -19.29
N LYS A 121 10.62 -2.12 -18.92
CA LYS A 121 10.41 -2.75 -17.62
C LYS A 121 11.71 -2.83 -16.83
N TYR A 122 11.56 -2.95 -15.52
CA TYR A 122 12.63 -3.23 -14.59
C TYR A 122 12.42 -4.60 -13.96
N ILE A 123 13.48 -5.40 -13.93
CA ILE A 123 13.56 -6.65 -13.19
C ILE A 123 14.33 -6.37 -11.91
N TYR A 124 13.78 -6.79 -10.78
CA TYR A 124 14.40 -6.71 -9.47
C TYR A 124 14.67 -8.12 -8.98
N ILE A 125 15.92 -8.38 -8.61
CA ILE A 125 16.36 -9.62 -7.99
C ILE A 125 16.93 -9.24 -6.64
N ILE A 126 16.34 -9.77 -5.57
CA ILE A 126 16.77 -9.49 -4.20
C ILE A 126 16.85 -10.80 -3.46
N LYS A 127 18.01 -11.08 -2.88
CA LYS A 127 18.30 -12.28 -2.10
C LYS A 127 18.61 -11.87 -0.68
N LYS A 128 18.00 -12.57 0.27
CA LYS A 128 18.25 -12.38 1.69
C LYS A 128 18.20 -13.74 2.37
N ASN A 129 19.31 -14.14 2.97
CA ASN A 129 19.49 -15.50 3.49
C ASN A 129 19.20 -16.54 2.39
N ASP A 130 18.32 -17.51 2.66
CA ASP A 130 17.90 -18.54 1.70
C ASP A 130 16.69 -18.12 0.83
N LYS A 131 16.19 -16.88 0.99
CA LYS A 131 15.01 -16.39 0.29
C LYS A 131 15.39 -15.48 -0.87
N ARG A 132 14.70 -15.67 -1.99
CA ARG A 132 14.91 -14.93 -3.23
C ARG A 132 13.59 -14.36 -3.72
N LEU A 133 13.58 -13.07 -3.96
CA LEU A 133 12.51 -12.32 -4.60
C LEU A 133 12.94 -11.95 -6.01
N VAL A 134 12.10 -12.29 -6.98
CA VAL A 134 12.23 -11.81 -8.35
C VAL A 134 10.94 -11.08 -8.71
N ALA A 135 11.03 -9.81 -9.06
CA ALA A 135 9.86 -9.00 -9.39
C ALA A 135 10.07 -8.21 -10.68
N VAL A 136 8.97 -7.88 -11.37
CA VAL A 136 8.99 -7.08 -12.60
C VAL A 136 8.04 -5.89 -12.46
N GLY A 137 8.55 -4.69 -12.69
CA GLY A 137 7.81 -3.43 -12.56
C GLY A 137 8.13 -2.42 -13.65
N ASP A 138 7.49 -1.25 -13.58
CA ASP A 138 7.67 -0.16 -14.55
C ASP A 138 8.71 0.89 -14.10
N THR A 139 9.04 0.91 -12.81
CA THR A 139 9.73 2.05 -12.19
C THR A 139 11.06 1.62 -11.59
N TYR A 140 12.05 2.49 -11.61
CA TYR A 140 13.25 2.26 -10.81
C TYR A 140 12.93 2.37 -9.31
N LEU A 141 13.35 1.39 -8.52
CA LEU A 141 13.21 1.38 -7.06
C LEU A 141 14.38 2.12 -6.43
N ASP A 142 14.08 3.03 -5.52
CA ASP A 142 15.10 3.68 -4.71
C ASP A 142 15.67 2.72 -3.65
N TYR A 143 16.80 3.11 -3.07
CA TYR A 143 17.52 2.32 -2.07
C TYR A 143 16.65 1.92 -0.86
N LEU A 144 15.75 2.79 -0.39
CA LEU A 144 14.92 2.47 0.78
C LEU A 144 13.86 1.45 0.43
N THR A 145 13.32 1.51 -0.79
CA THR A 145 12.41 0.48 -1.29
C THR A 145 13.11 -0.87 -1.45
N ILE A 146 14.37 -0.89 -1.90
CA ILE A 146 15.18 -2.12 -1.95
C ILE A 146 15.43 -2.68 -0.54
N LYS A 147 15.81 -1.82 0.42
CA LYS A 147 16.01 -2.25 1.81
C LYS A 147 14.73 -2.76 2.46
N PHE A 148 13.59 -2.14 2.17
CA PHE A 148 12.29 -2.65 2.59
C PHE A 148 12.03 -4.06 2.05
N LEU A 149 12.39 -4.36 0.80
CA LEU A 149 12.23 -5.68 0.22
C LEU A 149 13.16 -6.73 0.87
N GLU A 150 14.39 -6.36 1.22
CA GLU A 150 15.28 -7.23 2.01
C GLU A 150 14.74 -7.53 3.41
N ASP A 151 14.21 -6.50 4.10
CA ASP A 151 13.65 -6.64 5.44
C ASP A 151 12.37 -7.49 5.40
N PHE A 152 11.54 -7.30 4.37
CA PHE A 152 10.37 -8.13 4.10
C PHE A 152 10.75 -9.60 3.88
N LEU A 153 11.80 -9.88 3.10
CA LEU A 153 12.30 -11.24 2.91
C LEU A 153 12.85 -11.87 4.20
N SER A 154 13.39 -11.05 5.11
CA SER A 154 13.84 -11.52 6.43
C SER A 154 12.68 -11.84 7.36
N TYR A 155 11.52 -11.20 7.17
CA TYR A 155 10.32 -11.37 7.98
C TYR A 155 9.50 -12.61 7.59
N LEU A 156 9.33 -12.85 6.29
CA LEU A 156 8.75 -14.09 5.78
C LEU A 156 9.50 -15.29 6.35
#